data_AF-A0A0N4TBW5-F1
#
_entry.id   AF-A0A0N4TBW5-F1
#
_cell.length_a   1.000
_cell.length_b   1.000
_cell.length_c   1.000
_cell.angle_alpha   90.00
_cell.angle_beta   90.00
_cell.angle_gamma   90.00
#
_symmetry.space_group_name_H-M   'P 1'
#
loop_
_entity.id
_entity.type
_entity.pdbx_description
1 polymer ?
#
loop_
_entity_poly.entity_id
_entity_poly.type
_entity_poly.pdbx_seq_one_letter_code
_entity_poly.pdbx_strand_id
1 'polypeptide(L)'
;MFITFGLASANIVAGISSHVECIYAKWRLMLSFTTLPTLIQFFVFLFMPESPRWLCANDQQDEGIRVTQWLHRNDEKLQQEEIDRLNIYIGYKERLKEMLGGGWRVMHLTRDMHALQQILLGCMLQIFQQLSAINAIM
;
A
#
# COMPACT_ATOMS: atom_id res chain seq x y z
N MET A 1 -4.65 -11.12 8.26
CA MET A 1 -3.69 -11.95 9.02
C MET A 1 -2.54 -11.15 9.62
N PHE A 2 -1.92 -10.21 8.90
CA PHE A 2 -0.84 -9.38 9.48
C PHE A 2 -1.30 -8.48 10.63
N ILE A 3 -2.50 -7.90 10.55
CA ILE A 3 -3.07 -7.06 11.62
C ILE A 3 -3.35 -7.87 12.89
N THR A 4 -3.95 -9.06 12.74
CA THR A 4 -4.22 -9.98 13.87
C THR A 4 -2.95 -10.50 14.51
N PHE A 5 -1.91 -10.77 13.70
CA PHE A 5 -0.59 -11.15 14.19
C PHE A 5 0.08 -10.00 14.96
N GLY A 6 0.01 -8.78 14.42
CA GLY A 6 0.50 -7.57 15.09
C GLY A 6 -0.18 -7.37 16.45
N LEU A 7 -1.50 -7.49 16.50
CA LEU A 7 -2.27 -7.36 17.75
C LEU A 7 -1.93 -8.46 18.77
N ALA A 8 -1.80 -9.71 18.32
CA ALA A 8 -1.38 -10.83 19.18
C ALA A 8 0.04 -10.61 19.74
N SER A 9 0.98 -10.17 18.91
CA SER A 9 2.35 -9.86 19.34
C SER A 9 2.39 -8.70 20.36
N ALA A 10 1.57 -7.67 20.15
CA ALA A 10 1.43 -6.55 21.10
C ALA A 10 0.90 -7.01 22.46
N ASN A 11 -0.12 -7.88 22.48
CA ASN A 11 -0.68 -8.43 23.72
C ASN A 11 0.31 -9.33 24.48
N ILE A 12 1.14 -10.10 23.76
CA ILE A 12 2.21 -10.91 24.37
C ILE A 12 3.27 -10.00 25.01
N VAL A 13 3.73 -8.97 24.29
CA VAL A 13 4.71 -8.00 24.81
C VAL A 13 4.14 -7.23 26.01
N ALA A 14 2.84 -6.91 25.98
CA ALA A 14 2.15 -6.29 27.11
C ALA A 14 2.08 -7.21 28.33
N GLY A 15 1.77 -8.49 28.14
CA GLY A 15 1.75 -9.51 29.19
C GLY A 15 3.13 -9.80 29.79
N ILE A 16 4.20 -9.77 28.99
CA ILE A 16 5.58 -9.92 29.48
C ILE A 16 5.99 -8.65 30.26
N SER A 17 5.67 -7.47 29.74
CA SER A 17 5.99 -6.19 30.39
C SER A 17 5.25 -5.97 31.71
N SER A 18 4.09 -6.61 31.92
CA SER A 18 3.35 -6.50 33.18
C SER A 18 4.12 -7.11 34.37
N HIS A 19 4.88 -8.19 34.13
CA HIS A 19 5.68 -8.90 35.13
C HIS A 19 7.01 -8.21 35.49
N VAL A 20 7.41 -7.18 34.74
CA VAL A 20 8.60 -6.38 35.03
C VAL A 20 8.23 -5.32 36.08
N GLU A 21 8.85 -5.31 37.26
CA GLU A 21 8.45 -4.45 38.40
C GLU A 21 8.74 -2.94 38.22
N CYS A 22 9.38 -2.50 37.13
CA CYS A 22 9.70 -1.09 36.89
C CYS A 22 8.46 -0.25 36.48
N ILE A 23 7.76 0.30 37.48
CA ILE A 23 6.53 1.12 37.36
C ILE A 23 6.64 2.26 36.33
N TYR A 24 7.83 2.85 36.13
CA TYR A 24 8.02 4.02 35.27
C TYR A 24 8.43 3.73 33.81
N ALA A 25 8.81 2.49 33.47
CA ALA A 25 9.36 2.14 32.16
C ALA A 25 8.45 1.27 31.28
N LYS A 26 7.36 0.69 31.83
CA LYS A 26 6.54 -0.32 31.13
C LYS A 26 5.96 0.17 29.80
N TRP A 27 5.30 1.34 29.80
CA TRP A 27 4.67 1.89 28.59
C TRP A 27 5.69 2.36 27.54
N ARG A 28 6.89 2.79 27.98
CA ARG A 28 7.98 3.18 27.07
C ARG A 28 8.56 1.96 26.35
N LEU A 29 8.72 0.84 27.04
CA LEU A 29 9.16 -0.42 26.44
C LEU A 29 8.19 -0.92 25.37
N MET A 30 6.87 -0.75 25.57
CA MET A 30 5.86 -1.08 24.56
C MET A 30 6.00 -0.21 23.29
N LEU A 31 6.26 1.09 23.43
CA LEU A 31 6.50 1.98 22.29
C LEU A 31 7.86 1.71 21.62
N SER A 32 8.89 1.34 22.37
CA SER A 32 10.18 0.96 21.80
C SER A 32 10.10 -0.33 20.97
N PHE A 33 9.21 -1.26 21.33
CA PHE A 33 9.01 -2.50 20.57
C PHE A 33 8.51 -2.23 19.15
N THR A 34 7.65 -1.23 18.94
CA THR A 34 7.15 -0.89 17.59
C THR A 34 8.23 -0.25 16.71
N THR A 35 9.28 0.33 17.32
CA THR A 35 10.40 0.91 16.59
C THR A 35 11.20 -0.16 15.83
N LEU A 36 11.29 -1.37 16.37
CA LEU A 36 12.04 -2.47 15.77
C LEU A 36 11.51 -2.89 14.38
N PRO A 37 10.22 -3.25 14.20
CA PRO A 37 9.67 -3.55 12.88
C PRO A 37 9.67 -2.32 11.96
N THR A 38 9.50 -1.10 12.47
CA THR A 38 9.60 0.12 11.66
C THR A 38 10.99 0.31 11.07
N LEU A 39 12.06 0.09 11.84
CA LEU A 39 13.42 0.16 11.34
C LEU A 39 13.69 -0.92 10.28
N ILE A 40 13.26 -2.16 10.54
CA ILE A 40 13.37 -3.24 9.55
C ILE A 40 12.66 -2.85 8.25
N GLN A 41 11.42 -2.35 8.34
CA GLN A 41 10.66 -1.91 7.17
C GLN A 41 11.36 -0.75 6.44
N PHE A 42 11.94 0.21 7.18
CA PHE A 42 12.69 1.32 6.59
C PHE A 42 13.88 0.83 5.77
N PHE A 43 14.69 -0.08 6.32
CA PHE A 43 15.80 -0.66 5.57
C PHE A 43 15.35 -1.48 4.37
N VAL A 44 14.27 -2.27 4.49
CA VAL A 44 13.71 -3.03 3.36
C VAL A 44 13.22 -2.09 2.25
N PHE A 45 12.61 -0.97 2.60
CA PHE A 45 12.10 0.00 1.63
C PHE A 45 13.21 0.60 0.77
N LEU A 46 14.42 0.79 1.31
CA LEU A 46 15.58 1.28 0.55
C LEU A 46 16.03 0.31 -0.56
N PHE A 47 15.71 -0.98 -0.46
CA PHE A 47 16.05 -1.99 -1.46
C PHE A 47 14.88 -2.36 -2.37
N MET A 48 13.68 -1.84 -2.11
CA MET A 48 12.48 -2.18 -2.89
C MET A 48 12.50 -1.40 -4.21
N PRO A 49 12.34 -2.07 -5.37
CA PRO A 49 12.22 -1.35 -6.63
C PRO A 49 10.91 -0.54 -6.64
N GLU A 50 10.96 0.61 -7.30
CA GLU A 50 9.76 1.43 -7.49
C GLU A 50 8.70 0.69 -8.32
N SER A 51 7.44 1.11 -8.15
CA SER A 51 6.34 0.48 -8.86
C SER A 51 6.53 0.61 -10.38
N PRO A 52 6.44 -0.48 -11.17
CA PRO A 52 6.63 -0.43 -12.63
C PRO A 52 5.63 0.52 -13.31
N ARG A 53 4.41 0.61 -12.77
CA ARG A 53 3.39 1.57 -13.23
C ARG A 53 3.79 3.02 -12.98
N TRP A 54 4.46 3.30 -11.86
CA TRP A 54 4.94 4.64 -11.53
C TRP A 54 6.13 5.03 -12.42
N LEU A 55 7.07 4.11 -12.64
CA LEU A 55 8.23 4.31 -13.54
C LEU A 55 7.75 4.63 -14.97
N CYS A 56 6.83 3.82 -15.50
CA CYS A 56 6.19 4.08 -16.80
C CYS A 56 5.44 5.42 -16.84
N ALA A 57 4.85 5.84 -15.72
CA ALA A 57 4.11 7.10 -15.59
C ALA A 57 5.02 8.34 -15.53
N ASN A 58 6.32 8.17 -15.27
CA ASN A 58 7.34 9.21 -15.14
C ASN A 58 8.35 9.17 -16.30
N ASP A 59 7.91 8.73 -17.49
CA ASP A 59 8.72 8.62 -18.72
C ASP A 59 9.92 7.66 -18.62
N GLN A 60 9.97 6.80 -17.60
CA GLN A 60 11.02 5.78 -17.40
C GLN A 60 10.51 4.38 -17.78
N GLN A 61 10.06 4.22 -19.02
CA GLN A 61 9.45 2.97 -19.49
C GLN A 61 10.42 1.78 -19.47
N ASP A 62 11.67 1.99 -19.86
CA ASP A 62 12.69 0.94 -19.91
C ASP A 62 12.95 0.33 -18.51
N GLU A 63 12.93 1.17 -17.48
CA GLU A 63 13.11 0.74 -16.09
C GLU A 63 11.86 0.04 -15.56
N GLY A 64 10.66 0.54 -15.89
CA GLY A 64 9.40 -0.10 -15.56
C GLY A 64 9.27 -1.50 -16.18
N ILE A 65 9.70 -1.67 -17.43
CA ILE A 65 9.79 -2.98 -18.08
C ILE A 65 10.76 -3.87 -17.32
N ARG A 66 11.98 -3.40 -17.04
CA ARG A 66 13.01 -4.18 -16.32
C ARG A 66 12.52 -4.68 -14.95
N VAL A 67 11.82 -3.84 -14.19
CA VAL A 67 11.22 -4.23 -12.90
C VAL A 67 10.12 -5.29 -13.09
N THR A 68 9.31 -5.17 -14.14
CA THR A 68 8.28 -6.17 -14.48
C THR A 68 8.89 -7.51 -14.87
N GLN A 69 9.99 -7.51 -15.63
CA GLN A 69 10.75 -8.70 -15.98
C GLN A 69 11.41 -9.34 -14.75
N TRP A 70 11.90 -8.53 -13.81
CA TRP A 70 12.43 -9.04 -12.54
C TRP A 70 11.33 -9.69 -11.68
N LEU A 71 10.15 -9.08 -11.62
CA LEU A 71 9.01 -9.57 -10.84
C LEU A 71 8.45 -10.90 -11.38
N HIS A 72 8.37 -11.05 -12.71
CA HIS A 72 7.81 -12.22 -13.38
C HIS A 72 8.87 -13.10 -14.06
N ARG A 73 10.10 -13.11 -13.54
CA ARG A 73 11.27 -13.75 -14.18
C ARG A 73 11.07 -15.22 -14.61
N ASN A 74 10.16 -15.94 -13.96
CA ASN A 74 9.92 -17.36 -14.23
C ASN A 74 8.74 -17.64 -15.19
N ASP A 75 8.04 -16.61 -15.67
CA ASP A 75 6.88 -16.77 -16.54
C ASP A 75 6.89 -15.72 -17.67
N GLU A 76 7.47 -16.11 -18.80
CA GLU A 76 7.62 -15.24 -19.98
C GLU A 76 6.27 -14.81 -20.56
N LYS A 77 5.22 -15.63 -20.41
CA LYS A 77 3.87 -15.29 -20.90
C LYS A 77 3.25 -14.19 -20.05
N LEU A 78 3.26 -14.37 -18.72
CA LEU A 78 2.77 -13.35 -17.79
C LEU A 78 3.57 -12.05 -17.90
N GLN A 79 4.88 -12.15 -18.12
CA GLN A 79 5.73 -10.99 -18.35
C GLN A 79 5.29 -10.20 -19.59
N GLN A 80 5.08 -10.86 -20.73
CA GLN A 80 4.65 -10.20 -21.96
C GLN A 80 3.25 -9.57 -21.80
N GLU A 81 2.33 -10.28 -21.16
CA GLU A 81 0.98 -9.77 -20.89
C GLU A 81 0.97 -8.51 -20.01
N GLU A 82 1.78 -8.48 -18.94
CA GLU A 82 1.82 -7.32 -18.04
C GLU A 82 2.53 -6.13 -18.72
N ILE A 83 3.55 -6.37 -19.54
CA ILE A 83 4.19 -5.31 -20.36
C ILE A 83 3.19 -4.72 -21.36
N ASP A 84 2.38 -5.56 -22.03
CA ASP A 84 1.36 -5.08 -22.96
C ASP A 84 0.29 -4.23 -22.25
N ARG A 85 -0.17 -4.69 -21.06
CA ARG A 85 -1.10 -3.92 -20.22
C ARG A 85 -0.52 -2.57 -19.79
N LEU A 86 0.76 -2.52 -19.45
CA LEU A 86 1.46 -1.27 -19.12
C LEU A 86 1.48 -0.32 -20.32
N ASN A 87 1.80 -0.80 -21.52
CA ASN A 87 1.80 0.01 -22.74
C ASN A 87 0.41 0.59 -23.06
N ILE A 88 -0.64 -0.22 -22.94
CA ILE A 88 -2.03 0.23 -23.14
C ILE A 88 -2.39 1.30 -22.11
N TYR A 89 -2.02 1.10 -20.84
CA TYR A 89 -2.27 2.07 -19.76
C TYR A 89 -1.58 3.41 -20.02
N ILE A 90 -0.33 3.39 -20.49
CA ILE A 90 0.41 4.61 -20.82
C ILE A 90 -0.29 5.37 -21.96
N GLY A 91 -0.64 4.69 -23.05
CA GLY A 91 -1.35 5.30 -24.17
C GLY A 91 -2.69 5.91 -23.78
N TYR A 92 -3.42 5.29 -22.85
CA TYR A 92 -4.64 5.86 -22.29
C TYR A 92 -4.37 7.11 -21.44
N LYS A 93 -3.34 7.06 -20.58
CA LYS A 93 -2.98 8.17 -19.69
C LYS A 93 -2.49 9.40 -20.46
N GLU A 94 -1.71 9.20 -21.54
CA GLU A 94 -1.25 10.27 -22.44
C GLU A 94 -2.44 11.04 -23.01
N ARG A 95 -3.40 10.31 -23.59
CA ARG A 95 -4.66 10.88 -24.12
C ARG A 95 -5.46 11.60 -23.05
N LEU A 96 -5.51 11.05 -21.84
CA LEU A 96 -6.21 11.67 -20.72
C LEU A 96 -5.53 12.97 -20.27
N LYS A 97 -4.19 13.02 -20.27
CA LYS A 97 -3.39 14.21 -19.94
C LYS A 97 -3.61 15.33 -20.95
N GLU A 98 -3.72 14.99 -22.24
CA GLU A 98 -4.07 15.92 -23.31
C GLU A 98 -5.50 16.48 -23.16
N MET A 99 -6.48 15.62 -22.83
CA MET A 99 -7.87 16.03 -22.63
C MET A 99 -8.11 16.86 -21.36
N LEU A 100 -7.36 16.58 -20.28
CA LEU A 100 -7.64 17.13 -18.94
C LEU A 100 -6.82 18.37 -18.57
N GLY A 101 -5.89 18.82 -19.42
CA GLY A 101 -5.27 20.15 -19.36
C GLY A 101 -5.06 20.72 -17.95
N GLY A 102 -4.19 20.11 -17.14
CA GLY A 102 -3.65 20.70 -15.90
C GLY A 102 -4.64 21.08 -14.78
N GLY A 103 -5.91 20.68 -14.85
CA GLY A 103 -6.91 21.00 -13.82
C GLY A 103 -6.75 20.22 -12.52
N TRP A 104 -7.36 20.73 -11.42
CA TRP A 104 -7.40 20.05 -10.12
C TRP A 104 -8.01 18.64 -10.25
N ARG A 105 -7.14 17.63 -10.21
CA ARG A 105 -7.41 16.23 -10.55
C ARG A 105 -8.56 15.62 -9.72
N VAL A 106 -8.76 16.11 -8.50
CA VAL A 106 -9.81 15.67 -7.58
C VAL A 106 -11.20 16.16 -8.01
N MET A 107 -11.30 17.38 -8.56
CA MET A 107 -12.57 17.96 -9.02
C MET A 107 -13.10 17.26 -10.28
N HIS A 108 -12.21 16.68 -11.09
CA HIS A 108 -12.61 15.85 -12.22
C HIS A 108 -13.06 14.45 -11.79
N LEU A 109 -12.53 13.93 -10.69
CA LEU A 109 -12.89 12.63 -10.16
C LEU A 109 -14.34 12.57 -9.65
N THR A 110 -14.86 13.71 -9.18
CA THR A 110 -16.27 13.83 -8.75
C THR A 110 -17.24 14.06 -9.92
N ARG A 111 -16.74 14.30 -11.13
CA ARG A 111 -17.57 14.42 -12.34
C ARG A 111 -17.78 13.10 -13.06
N ASP A 112 -16.88 12.15 -12.86
CA ASP A 112 -16.98 10.81 -13.45
C ASP A 112 -17.80 9.88 -12.54
N MET A 113 -18.95 9.43 -13.05
CA MET A 113 -19.87 8.54 -12.34
C MET A 113 -19.20 7.21 -11.96
N HIS A 114 -18.32 6.69 -12.82
CA HIS A 114 -17.65 5.41 -12.55
C HIS A 114 -16.60 5.55 -11.44
N ALA A 115 -15.88 6.67 -11.41
CA ALA A 115 -14.92 6.94 -10.35
C ALA A 115 -15.63 7.12 -8.98
N LEU A 116 -16.77 7.81 -8.95
CA LEU A 116 -17.59 7.93 -7.74
C LEU A 116 -18.08 6.58 -7.21
N GLN A 117 -18.50 5.67 -8.11
CA GLN A 117 -18.90 4.31 -7.71
C GLN A 117 -17.74 3.54 -7.05
N GLN A 118 -16.52 3.63 -7.60
CA GLN A 118 -15.34 2.98 -7.02
C GLN A 118 -14.97 3.57 -5.65
N ILE A 119 -15.04 4.89 -5.52
CA ILE A 119 -14.79 5.58 -4.24
C ILE A 119 -15.84 5.18 -3.21
N LEU A 120 -17.13 5.19 -3.57
CA LEU A 120 -18.22 4.79 -2.69
C LEU A 120 -18.07 3.33 -2.24
N LEU A 121 -17.71 2.43 -3.16
CA LEU A 121 -17.49 1.02 -2.83
C LEU A 121 -16.31 0.84 -1.86
N GLY A 122 -15.21 1.56 -2.08
CA GLY A 122 -14.08 1.58 -1.16
C GLY A 122 -14.43 2.14 0.22
N CYS A 123 -15.17 3.24 0.28
CA CYS A 123 -15.66 3.82 1.54
C CYS A 123 -16.61 2.87 2.27
N MET A 124 -17.57 2.26 1.58
CA MET A 124 -18.50 1.31 2.16
C MET A 124 -17.76 0.07 2.70
N LEU A 125 -16.77 -0.42 1.96
CA LEU A 125 -15.92 -1.52 2.41
C LEU A 125 -15.17 -1.17 3.70
N GLN A 126 -14.62 0.05 3.81
CA GLN A 126 -13.95 0.51 5.03
C GLN A 126 -14.92 0.68 6.21
N ILE A 127 -16.14 1.17 5.95
CA ILE A 127 -17.20 1.30 6.96
C ILE A 127 -17.59 -0.08 7.50
N PHE A 128 -17.79 -1.07 6.64
CA PHE A 128 -18.09 -2.44 7.07
C PHE A 128 -16.93 -3.07 7.87
N GLN A 129 -15.68 -2.78 7.50
CA GLN A 129 -14.52 -3.23 8.28
C GLN A 129 -14.50 -2.64 9.69
N GLN A 130 -14.89 -1.37 9.88
CA GLN A 130 -14.97 -0.75 11.21
C GLN A 130 -16.22 -1.21 11.99
N LEU A 131 -17.35 -1.44 11.32
CA LEU A 131 -18.60 -1.92 11.94
C LEU A 131 -18.55 -3.40 12.36
N SER A 132 -17.61 -4.18 11.84
CA SER A 132 -17.37 -5.58 12.27
C SER A 132 -16.85 -5.71 13.72
N ALA A 133 -16.97 -4.65 14.54
CA ALA A 133 -16.84 -4.64 15.99
C ALA A 133 -15.49 -5.13 16.55
N ILE A 134 -14.42 -5.13 15.75
CA ILE A 134 -13.05 -5.34 16.25
C ILE A 134 -12.69 -4.29 17.32
N ASN A 135 -13.20 -3.06 17.20
CA ASN A 135 -13.04 -2.00 18.20
C ASN A 135 -13.85 -2.21 19.49
N ALA A 136 -14.85 -3.10 19.51
CA ALA A 136 -15.64 -3.38 20.72
C ALA A 136 -15.08 -4.55 21.55
N ILE A 137 -14.16 -5.34 20.96
CA ILE A 137 -13.47 -6.47 21.60
C ILE A 137 -12.07 -6.07 22.10
N MET A 138 -11.57 -4.90 21.67
CA MET A 138 -10.33 -4.28 22.16
C MET A 138 -10.59 -3.54 23.48
#